data_AF-D7VS95-F1
#
_entry.id   AF-D7VS95-F1
#
_cell.length_a   1.000
_cell.length_b   1.000
_cell.length_c   1.000
_cell.angle_alpha   90.00
_cell.angle_beta   90.00
_cell.angle_gamma   90.00
#
_symmetry.space_group_name_H-M   'P 1'
#
loop_
_entity.id
_entity.type
_entity.pdbx_description
1 polymer ?
#
loop_
_entity_poly.entity_id
_entity_poly.type
_entity_poly.pdbx_seq_one_letter_code
_entity_poly.pdbx_strand_id
1 'polypeptide(L)'
;MNLQKSGTSTLSSPTGDTVINFLDTAYRDVIMIEDHHVAHEGNNYLIDIPLKEHQDTLHVFFLSARVPVDLFKNSASFFPDVKEFILIVPDWEFYQRVAEDATKNGIVLEPATTNVYYHIKRVEDQILVDSMRISGNDHPQLDFTNPKVPKDHFVSYRSEQYGSVCCPKDPRWEIIEEDGPFIKDFENRNNVRIKGIYRQNNGKEGEHITYYTLPGLSPEQRLKFIVEKRSQWIVNKTTKTTDFAPQVFTPQVVPFVKTGFNKTTPVTF
;
A
#
# COMPACT_ATOMS: atom_id res chain seq x y z
N MET A 1 -25.23 -13.68 -36.77
CA MET A 1 -25.10 -14.76 -35.76
C MET A 1 -25.26 -14.09 -34.41
N ASN A 2 -26.37 -14.33 -33.71
CA ASN A 2 -26.72 -13.68 -32.45
C ASN A 2 -25.81 -14.19 -31.33
N LEU A 3 -24.93 -13.33 -30.81
CA LEU A 3 -24.22 -13.60 -29.57
C LEU A 3 -25.22 -13.41 -28.41
N GLN A 4 -25.58 -14.52 -27.78
CA GLN A 4 -26.34 -14.55 -26.54
C GLN A 4 -25.63 -13.70 -25.48
N LYS A 5 -26.37 -12.75 -24.89
CA LYS A 5 -26.05 -12.20 -23.57
C LYS A 5 -26.11 -13.34 -22.56
N SER A 6 -24.96 -13.95 -22.27
CA SER A 6 -24.77 -14.86 -21.15
C SER A 6 -24.08 -14.09 -20.03
N GLY A 7 -24.79 -13.12 -19.45
CA GLY A 7 -24.41 -12.48 -18.20
C GLY A 7 -25.19 -13.14 -17.08
N THR A 8 -24.59 -14.13 -16.43
CA THR A 8 -25.10 -14.63 -15.15
C THR A 8 -24.79 -13.59 -14.09
N SER A 9 -25.70 -12.64 -13.92
CA SER A 9 -25.76 -11.82 -12.72
C SER A 9 -26.22 -12.73 -11.58
N THR A 10 -25.31 -13.32 -10.81
CA THR A 10 -25.64 -13.85 -9.49
C THR A 10 -25.79 -12.67 -8.54
N LEU A 11 -26.96 -12.03 -8.63
CA LEU A 11 -27.48 -11.09 -7.66
C LEU A 11 -28.27 -11.90 -6.61
N SER A 12 -27.74 -11.99 -5.40
CA SER A 12 -28.55 -12.26 -4.23
C SER A 12 -27.85 -11.73 -2.99
N SER A 13 -28.23 -10.51 -2.59
CA SER A 13 -28.24 -10.15 -1.16
C SER A 13 -29.57 -10.62 -0.58
N PRO A 14 -29.60 -11.27 0.60
CA PRO A 14 -30.85 -11.63 1.29
C PRO A 14 -31.57 -10.40 1.87
N THR A 15 -30.93 -9.23 1.85
CA THR A 15 -31.48 -7.95 2.30
C THR A 15 -31.58 -7.04 1.09
N GLY A 16 -32.78 -6.52 0.79
CA GLY A 16 -33.12 -5.74 -0.40
C GLY A 16 -32.44 -4.36 -0.49
N ASP A 17 -31.13 -4.31 -0.35
CA ASP A 17 -30.32 -3.12 -0.54
C ASP A 17 -30.06 -2.90 -2.03
N THR A 18 -30.14 -1.63 -2.41
CA THR A 18 -30.02 -1.16 -3.78
C THR A 18 -28.59 -1.44 -4.27
N VAL A 19 -28.45 -2.12 -5.41
CA VAL A 19 -27.14 -2.30 -6.07
C VAL A 19 -26.59 -0.91 -6.38
N ILE A 20 -25.54 -0.50 -5.66
CA ILE A 20 -24.84 0.76 -5.95
C ILE A 20 -24.07 0.55 -7.25
N ASN A 21 -24.45 1.27 -8.30
CA ASN A 21 -23.68 1.27 -9.55
C ASN A 21 -22.51 2.25 -9.41
N PHE A 22 -21.35 1.73 -9.05
CA PHE A 22 -20.10 2.48 -8.84
C PHE A 22 -19.29 2.73 -10.12
N LEU A 23 -19.81 2.31 -11.28
CA LEU A 23 -19.10 2.41 -12.55
C LEU A 23 -19.37 3.73 -13.26
N ASP A 24 -18.30 4.49 -13.42
CA ASP A 24 -18.28 5.68 -14.23
C ASP A 24 -18.03 5.36 -15.70
N THR A 25 -18.40 6.30 -16.56
CA THR A 25 -18.05 6.25 -17.99
C THR A 25 -16.56 6.57 -18.24
N ALA A 26 -15.92 7.27 -17.29
CA ALA A 26 -14.49 7.57 -17.31
C ALA A 26 -13.95 7.74 -15.89
N TYR A 27 -12.77 7.18 -15.64
CA TYR A 27 -11.97 7.45 -14.45
C TYR A 27 -10.81 8.38 -14.80
N ARG A 28 -10.77 9.54 -14.15
CA ARG A 28 -9.67 10.50 -14.21
C ARG A 28 -8.70 10.22 -13.08
N ASP A 29 -7.43 10.56 -13.28
CA ASP A 29 -6.38 10.45 -12.26
C ASP A 29 -6.15 9.03 -11.73
N VAL A 30 -6.21 8.04 -12.62
CA VAL A 30 -5.95 6.62 -12.28
C VAL A 30 -4.47 6.44 -11.94
N ILE A 31 -4.19 5.87 -10.77
CA ILE A 31 -2.83 5.58 -10.32
C ILE A 31 -2.45 4.18 -10.77
N MET A 32 -1.47 4.08 -11.65
CA MET A 32 -0.95 2.80 -12.14
C MET A 32 0.00 2.18 -11.10
N ILE A 33 -0.20 0.89 -10.77
CA ILE A 33 0.68 0.08 -9.92
C ILE A 33 1.21 -1.07 -10.79
N GLU A 34 2.51 -1.03 -11.08
CA GLU A 34 3.23 -1.95 -11.98
C GLU A 34 4.31 -2.68 -11.20
N ASP A 35 4.87 -3.75 -11.77
CA ASP A 35 5.87 -4.57 -11.07
C ASP A 35 7.08 -3.75 -10.58
N HIS A 36 7.50 -2.72 -11.33
CA HIS A 36 8.61 -1.86 -10.90
C HIS A 36 8.28 -0.93 -9.72
N HIS A 37 6.99 -0.75 -9.41
CA HIS A 37 6.51 -0.05 -8.22
C HIS A 37 6.41 -0.98 -7.01
N VAL A 38 6.59 -2.30 -7.18
CA VAL A 38 6.31 -3.30 -6.14
C VAL A 38 7.57 -4.06 -5.75
N ALA A 39 7.89 -4.06 -4.46
CA ALA A 39 8.82 -5.04 -3.88
C ALA A 39 8.03 -6.08 -3.08
N HIS A 40 8.57 -7.30 -2.97
CA HIS A 40 7.99 -8.35 -2.13
C HIS A 40 9.09 -9.06 -1.32
N GLU A 41 8.75 -9.42 -0.09
CA GLU A 41 9.60 -10.22 0.81
C GLU A 41 8.71 -11.12 1.66
N GLY A 42 8.78 -12.43 1.41
CA GLY A 42 7.84 -13.38 1.97
C GLY A 42 6.40 -13.03 1.56
N ASN A 43 5.53 -12.83 2.55
CA ASN A 43 4.13 -12.43 2.34
C ASN A 43 3.89 -10.91 2.48
N ASN A 44 4.95 -10.11 2.49
CA ASN A 44 4.88 -8.66 2.61
C ASN A 44 5.20 -7.99 1.28
N TYR A 45 4.52 -6.88 1.01
CA TYR A 45 4.68 -6.11 -0.22
C TYR A 45 4.93 -4.64 0.11
N LEU A 46 5.78 -3.96 -0.63
CA LEU A 46 5.87 -2.50 -0.65
C LEU A 46 5.32 -2.02 -1.99
N ILE A 47 4.32 -1.14 -1.96
CA ILE A 47 3.89 -0.37 -3.13
C ILE A 47 4.55 1.00 -3.01
N ASP A 48 5.63 1.20 -3.76
CA ASP A 48 6.51 2.36 -3.68
C ASP A 48 5.97 3.54 -4.50
N ILE A 49 4.77 3.99 -4.13
CA ILE A 49 4.09 5.14 -4.74
C ILE A 49 3.69 6.12 -3.64
N PRO A 50 4.28 7.32 -3.57
CA PRO A 50 3.92 8.31 -2.57
C PRO A 50 2.60 8.99 -2.94
N LEU A 51 1.54 8.67 -2.20
CA LEU A 51 0.23 9.28 -2.35
C LEU A 51 -0.09 10.14 -1.13
N LYS A 52 -0.65 11.33 -1.37
CA LYS A 52 -1.23 12.13 -0.30
C LYS A 52 -2.65 11.64 -0.05
N GLU A 53 -2.87 11.11 1.15
CA GLU A 53 -4.15 10.51 1.53
C GLU A 53 -5.17 11.60 1.89
N HIS A 54 -6.38 11.46 1.35
CA HIS A 54 -7.52 12.32 1.64
C HIS A 54 -8.75 11.44 1.88
N GLN A 55 -9.34 11.52 3.07
CA GLN A 55 -10.46 10.65 3.47
C GLN A 55 -11.69 10.81 2.55
N ASP A 56 -11.89 12.00 2.01
CA ASP A 56 -13.05 12.34 1.16
C ASP A 56 -12.77 12.16 -0.35
N THR A 57 -11.64 11.55 -0.73
CA THR A 57 -11.28 11.34 -2.14
C THR A 57 -11.40 9.87 -2.51
N LEU A 58 -12.21 9.59 -3.54
CA LEU A 58 -12.28 8.27 -4.16
C LEU A 58 -11.04 8.09 -5.06
N HIS A 59 -10.07 7.33 -4.57
CA HIS A 59 -8.89 6.99 -5.37
C HIS A 59 -9.19 5.82 -6.32
N VAL A 60 -8.63 5.86 -7.53
CA VAL A 60 -8.72 4.76 -8.50
C VAL A 60 -7.32 4.24 -8.77
N PHE A 61 -7.10 2.96 -8.51
CA PHE A 61 -5.84 2.28 -8.72
C PHE A 61 -5.98 1.23 -9.83
N PHE A 62 -5.03 1.18 -10.75
CA PHE A 62 -4.90 0.08 -11.70
C PHE A 62 -3.74 -0.81 -11.28
N LEU A 63 -4.05 -2.00 -10.78
CA LEU A 63 -3.08 -2.97 -10.28
C LEU A 63 -2.69 -3.93 -11.39
N SER A 64 -1.66 -3.57 -12.14
CA SER A 64 -1.04 -4.47 -13.10
C SER A 64 -0.01 -5.40 -12.44
N ALA A 65 0.52 -5.05 -11.28
CA ALA A 65 1.41 -5.92 -10.52
C ALA A 65 0.66 -7.12 -9.90
N ARG A 66 1.35 -8.25 -9.73
CA ARG A 66 0.77 -9.46 -9.10
C ARG A 66 0.78 -9.39 -7.58
N VAL A 67 -0.04 -8.52 -7.01
CA VAL A 67 -0.27 -8.43 -5.55
C VAL A 67 -1.64 -9.03 -5.21
N PRO A 68 -1.76 -9.91 -4.20
CA PRO A 68 -3.06 -10.46 -3.81
C PRO A 68 -4.06 -9.37 -3.41
N VAL A 69 -5.22 -9.34 -4.06
CA VAL A 69 -6.27 -8.33 -3.86
C VAL A 69 -6.74 -8.25 -2.40
N ASP A 70 -6.74 -9.38 -1.69
CA ASP A 70 -7.14 -9.42 -0.28
C ASP A 70 -6.27 -8.55 0.63
N LEU A 71 -5.00 -8.30 0.27
CA LEU A 71 -4.12 -7.45 1.07
C LEU A 71 -4.50 -5.97 1.03
N PHE A 72 -5.28 -5.54 0.03
CA PHE A 72 -5.79 -4.18 -0.10
C PHE A 72 -7.03 -3.95 0.77
N LYS A 73 -7.67 -5.01 1.27
CA LYS A 73 -8.87 -4.89 2.11
C LYS A 73 -8.55 -4.43 3.53
N ASN A 74 -7.36 -4.77 4.03
CA ASN A 74 -6.92 -4.42 5.37
C ASN A 74 -6.71 -2.90 5.51
N SER A 75 -7.45 -2.27 6.43
CA SER A 75 -7.41 -0.83 6.67
C SER A 75 -6.10 -0.34 7.29
N ALA A 76 -5.28 -1.23 7.86
CA ALA A 76 -3.99 -0.87 8.46
C ALA A 76 -2.80 -1.01 7.49
N SER A 77 -3.01 -1.47 6.25
CA SER A 77 -1.93 -1.79 5.30
C SER A 77 -1.83 -0.76 4.16
N PHE A 78 -2.76 -0.81 3.22
CA PHE A 78 -2.73 -0.06 1.97
C PHE A 78 -3.40 1.30 2.14
N PHE A 79 -2.62 2.38 2.25
CA PHE A 79 -3.07 3.76 2.49
C PHE A 79 -4.14 3.85 3.61
N PRO A 80 -3.73 3.82 4.89
CA PRO A 80 -4.64 3.65 6.03
C PRO A 80 -5.73 4.73 6.19
N ASP A 81 -5.46 5.95 5.73
CA ASP A 81 -6.40 7.08 5.76
C ASP A 81 -7.34 7.08 4.54
N VAL A 82 -7.06 6.28 3.49
CA VAL A 82 -8.01 6.07 2.39
C VAL A 82 -9.09 5.08 2.81
N LYS A 83 -10.33 5.57 2.94
CA LYS A 83 -11.48 4.77 3.37
C LYS A 83 -12.28 4.17 2.22
N GLU A 84 -12.20 4.76 1.03
CA GLU A 84 -12.96 4.30 -0.14
C GLU A 84 -12.12 4.45 -1.39
N PHE A 85 -12.05 3.39 -2.21
CA PHE A 85 -11.28 3.39 -3.45
C PHE A 85 -11.79 2.33 -4.44
N ILE A 86 -11.41 2.50 -5.70
CA ILE A 86 -11.62 1.52 -6.77
C ILE A 86 -10.27 0.87 -7.10
N LEU A 87 -10.23 -0.45 -7.12
CA LEU A 87 -9.08 -1.24 -7.55
C LEU A 87 -9.44 -1.98 -8.84
N ILE A 88 -8.78 -1.64 -9.93
CA ILE A 88 -8.93 -2.28 -11.23
C ILE A 88 -7.80 -3.29 -11.38
N VAL A 89 -8.13 -4.55 -11.63
CA VAL A 89 -7.16 -5.64 -11.74
C VAL A 89 -7.40 -6.38 -13.06
N PRO A 90 -6.37 -6.65 -13.87
CA PRO A 90 -6.49 -7.57 -14.99
C PRO A 90 -6.98 -8.94 -14.52
N ASP A 91 -7.90 -9.56 -15.26
CA ASP A 91 -8.38 -10.91 -14.95
C ASP A 91 -7.33 -11.96 -15.33
N TRP A 92 -6.33 -12.11 -14.46
CA TRP A 92 -5.18 -13.00 -14.68
C TRP A 92 -5.59 -14.45 -14.90
N GLU A 93 -6.66 -14.91 -14.23
CA GLU A 93 -7.19 -16.27 -14.43
C GLU A 93 -7.80 -16.45 -15.82
N PHE A 94 -8.51 -15.44 -16.33
CA PHE A 94 -8.98 -15.44 -17.72
C PHE A 94 -7.81 -15.46 -18.71
N TYR A 95 -6.83 -14.55 -18.55
CA TYR A 95 -5.69 -14.50 -19.45
C TYR A 95 -4.87 -15.79 -19.44
N GLN A 96 -4.69 -16.42 -18.26
CA GLN A 96 -4.03 -17.70 -18.15
C GLN A 96 -4.78 -18.80 -18.92
N ARG A 97 -6.11 -18.90 -18.76
CA ARG A 97 -6.92 -19.88 -19.51
C ARG A 97 -6.83 -19.68 -21.02
N VAL A 98 -6.92 -18.44 -21.49
CA VAL A 98 -6.80 -18.14 -22.93
C VAL A 98 -5.41 -18.54 -23.45
N ALA A 99 -4.34 -18.26 -22.70
CA ALA A 99 -2.98 -18.65 -23.10
C ALA A 99 -2.80 -20.18 -23.15
N GLU A 100 -3.36 -20.91 -22.19
CA GLU A 100 -3.33 -22.37 -22.16
C GLU A 100 -4.11 -22.98 -23.33
N ASP A 101 -5.29 -22.45 -23.63
CA ASP A 101 -6.12 -22.92 -24.75
C ASP A 101 -5.49 -22.62 -26.10
N ALA A 102 -4.86 -21.45 -26.25
CA ALA A 102 -4.10 -21.07 -27.44
C ALA A 102 -2.93 -22.04 -27.68
N THR A 103 -2.21 -22.40 -26.61
CA THR A 103 -1.09 -23.36 -26.66
C THR A 103 -1.56 -24.76 -27.05
N LYS A 104 -2.69 -25.22 -26.50
CA LYS A 104 -3.23 -26.58 -26.76
C LYS A 104 -3.80 -26.72 -28.17
N ASN A 105 -4.50 -25.69 -28.65
CA ASN A 105 -5.27 -25.76 -29.89
C ASN A 105 -4.58 -25.09 -31.09
N GLY A 106 -3.42 -24.45 -30.88
CA GLY A 106 -2.67 -23.75 -31.94
C GLY A 106 -3.37 -22.51 -32.49
N ILE A 107 -4.34 -21.97 -31.74
CA ILE A 107 -5.13 -20.80 -32.15
C ILE A 107 -4.56 -19.57 -31.44
N VAL A 108 -4.08 -18.60 -32.21
CA VAL A 108 -3.68 -17.29 -31.70
C VAL A 108 -4.86 -16.34 -31.83
N LEU A 109 -5.66 -16.21 -30.77
CA LEU A 109 -6.64 -15.14 -30.65
C LEU A 109 -6.10 -14.13 -29.64
N GLU A 110 -6.04 -12.86 -30.01
CA GLU A 110 -5.82 -11.80 -29.03
C GLU A 110 -7.01 -11.79 -28.07
N PRO A 111 -6.79 -12.02 -26.75
CA PRO A 111 -7.88 -11.97 -25.79
C PRO A 111 -8.45 -10.56 -25.76
N ALA A 112 -9.77 -10.47 -25.69
CA ALA A 112 -10.42 -9.22 -25.32
C ALA A 112 -9.85 -8.75 -23.98
N THR A 113 -9.54 -7.46 -23.84
CA THR A 113 -9.16 -6.88 -22.56
C THR A 113 -10.25 -7.20 -21.55
N THR A 114 -9.88 -7.80 -20.43
CA THR A 114 -10.76 -8.16 -19.33
C THR A 114 -10.14 -7.73 -18.01
N ASN A 115 -10.89 -6.93 -17.25
CA ASN A 115 -10.51 -6.46 -15.93
C ASN A 115 -11.66 -6.69 -14.93
N VAL A 116 -11.31 -6.87 -13.67
CA VAL A 116 -12.22 -6.85 -12.52
C VAL A 116 -12.06 -5.52 -11.80
N TYR A 117 -13.16 -4.82 -11.59
CA TYR A 117 -13.25 -3.57 -10.86
C TYR A 117 -13.78 -3.90 -9.48
N TYR A 118 -12.99 -3.65 -8.44
CA TYR A 118 -13.40 -3.77 -7.05
C TYR A 118 -13.66 -2.38 -6.49
N HIS A 119 -14.84 -2.15 -5.93
CA HIS A 119 -15.13 -1.00 -5.09
C HIS A 119 -14.97 -1.42 -3.65
N ILE A 120 -13.98 -0.86 -2.95
CA ILE A 120 -13.62 -1.23 -1.59
C ILE A 120 -13.92 -0.05 -0.69
N LYS A 121 -14.78 -0.27 0.31
CA LYS A 121 -15.14 0.71 1.33
C LYS A 121 -14.87 0.15 2.72
N ARG A 122 -14.07 0.88 3.50
CA ARG A 122 -13.66 0.54 4.86
C ARG A 122 -14.43 1.44 5.83
N VAL A 123 -15.41 0.87 6.53
CA VAL A 123 -16.26 1.60 7.49
C VAL A 123 -16.05 0.98 8.86
N GLU A 124 -15.40 1.72 9.77
CA GLU A 124 -15.08 1.25 11.13
C GLU A 124 -14.39 -0.12 11.09
N ASP A 125 -15.03 -1.16 11.62
CA ASP A 125 -14.54 -2.55 11.69
C ASP A 125 -15.04 -3.44 10.55
N GLN A 126 -15.73 -2.87 9.54
CA GLN A 126 -16.30 -3.59 8.41
C GLN A 126 -15.65 -3.18 7.09
N ILE A 127 -15.51 -4.16 6.20
CA ILE A 127 -15.02 -3.97 4.84
C ILE A 127 -16.12 -4.40 3.88
N LEU A 128 -16.64 -3.46 3.12
CA LEU A 128 -17.61 -3.69 2.06
C LEU A 128 -16.87 -3.76 0.73
N VAL A 129 -17.16 -4.80 -0.06
CA VAL A 129 -16.52 -5.01 -1.36
C VAL A 129 -17.58 -5.36 -2.38
N ASP A 130 -17.77 -4.47 -3.35
CA ASP A 130 -18.52 -4.76 -4.56
C ASP A 130 -17.55 -5.01 -5.70
N SER A 131 -17.93 -5.83 -6.68
CA SER A 131 -17.08 -6.09 -7.84
C SER A 131 -17.85 -6.28 -9.12
N MET A 132 -17.23 -5.87 -10.23
CA MET A 132 -17.77 -6.10 -11.57
C MET A 132 -16.65 -6.48 -12.53
N ARG A 133 -16.91 -7.50 -13.34
CA ARG A 133 -16.03 -7.95 -14.41
C ARG A 133 -16.45 -7.33 -15.73
N ILE A 134 -15.54 -6.66 -16.42
CA ILE A 134 -15.76 -6.08 -17.74
C ILE A 134 -14.85 -6.76 -18.74
N SER A 135 -15.34 -6.99 -19.96
CA SER A 135 -14.55 -7.55 -21.06
C SER A 135 -14.87 -6.83 -22.36
N GLY A 136 -13.87 -6.69 -23.24
CA GLY A 136 -14.06 -6.10 -24.57
C GLY A 136 -14.12 -4.58 -24.52
N ASN A 137 -15.04 -3.97 -25.26
CA ASN A 137 -15.06 -2.52 -25.48
C ASN A 137 -15.87 -1.74 -24.42
N ASP A 138 -16.44 -2.42 -23.44
CA ASP A 138 -17.30 -1.80 -22.41
C ASP A 138 -16.49 -1.18 -21.25
N HIS A 139 -15.16 -1.14 -21.35
CA HIS A 139 -14.31 -0.53 -20.33
C HIS A 139 -14.50 0.99 -20.27
N PRO A 140 -14.63 1.58 -19.07
CA PRO A 140 -14.51 3.01 -18.88
C PRO A 140 -13.20 3.55 -19.45
N GLN A 141 -13.19 4.80 -19.91
CA GLN A 141 -11.94 5.47 -20.25
C GLN A 141 -11.09 5.63 -18.99
N LEU A 142 -9.80 5.28 -19.07
CA LEU A 142 -8.84 5.43 -17.97
C LEU A 142 -7.79 6.47 -18.35
N ASP A 143 -7.72 7.57 -17.59
CA ASP A 143 -6.66 8.56 -17.73
C ASP A 143 -5.69 8.46 -16.56
N PHE A 144 -4.45 8.05 -16.85
CA PHE A 144 -3.45 7.76 -15.84
C PHE A 144 -2.71 9.02 -15.37
N THR A 145 -2.38 9.05 -14.09
CA THR A 145 -1.60 10.12 -13.46
C THR A 145 -0.51 9.55 -12.55
N ASN A 146 0.56 10.31 -12.40
CA ASN A 146 1.62 9.99 -11.46
C ASN A 146 1.49 10.90 -10.23
N PRO A 147 1.33 10.33 -9.02
CA PRO A 147 1.29 11.12 -7.80
C PRO A 147 2.54 11.99 -7.63
N LYS A 148 2.33 13.23 -7.20
CA LYS A 148 3.41 14.21 -6.98
C LYS A 148 3.50 14.56 -5.50
N VAL A 149 4.71 14.45 -4.97
CA VAL A 149 5.03 14.91 -3.62
C VAL A 149 5.15 16.45 -3.64
N PRO A 150 4.38 17.18 -2.81
CA PRO A 150 4.52 18.62 -2.70
C PRO A 150 5.93 19.02 -2.24
N LYS A 151 6.43 20.19 -2.69
CA LYS A 151 7.82 20.65 -2.42
C LYS A 151 8.16 20.83 -0.94
N ASP A 152 7.15 21.05 -0.12
CA ASP A 152 7.22 21.23 1.34
C ASP A 152 6.93 19.93 2.10
N HIS A 153 6.89 18.79 1.41
CA HIS A 153 6.67 17.48 2.01
C HIS A 153 7.86 16.54 1.71
N PHE A 154 7.95 15.46 2.48
CA PHE A 154 8.88 14.37 2.25
C PHE A 154 8.15 13.03 2.30
N VAL A 155 8.78 12.00 1.73
CA VAL A 155 8.25 10.64 1.69
C VAL A 155 8.83 9.85 2.84
N SER A 156 7.97 9.31 3.71
CA SER A 156 8.34 8.47 4.83
C SER A 156 7.90 7.03 4.57
N TYR A 157 8.84 6.09 4.53
CA TYR A 157 8.56 4.66 4.36
C TYR A 157 8.16 3.98 5.67
N ARG A 158 8.59 4.55 6.79
CA ARG A 158 8.21 4.09 8.13
C ARG A 158 8.22 5.26 9.09
N SER A 159 7.24 5.28 9.98
CA SER A 159 7.20 6.21 11.11
C SER A 159 7.09 5.42 12.41
N GLU A 160 7.77 5.92 13.45
CA GLU A 160 7.71 5.36 14.80
C GLU A 160 7.36 6.49 15.77
N GLN A 161 6.22 6.35 16.44
CA GLN A 161 5.73 7.33 17.40
C GLN A 161 6.11 6.90 18.82
N TYR A 162 6.68 7.83 19.58
CA TYR A 162 7.06 7.64 20.98
C TYR A 162 6.22 8.61 21.82
N GLY A 163 5.53 8.08 22.84
CA GLY A 163 4.78 8.82 23.84
C GLY A 163 5.66 9.35 24.97
N SER A 164 5.05 9.70 26.11
CA SER A 164 5.75 10.33 27.25
C SER A 164 6.86 9.43 27.81
N VAL A 165 7.97 10.02 28.25
CA VAL A 165 9.03 9.32 28.99
C VAL A 165 8.68 9.08 30.46
N CYS A 166 7.73 9.82 31.03
CA CYS A 166 7.52 9.85 32.47
C CYS A 166 6.22 9.19 32.95
N CYS A 167 5.02 9.59 32.48
CA CYS A 167 3.77 9.17 33.14
C CYS A 167 2.52 9.21 32.22
N PRO A 168 2.00 8.05 31.73
CA PRO A 168 2.65 6.75 31.73
C PRO A 168 3.83 6.76 30.75
N LYS A 169 4.94 6.12 31.15
CA LYS A 169 6.07 5.92 30.24
C LYS A 169 5.64 5.03 29.09
N ASP A 170 5.85 5.48 27.86
CA ASP A 170 5.65 4.65 26.68
C ASP A 170 6.68 3.49 26.70
N PRO A 171 6.24 2.21 26.66
CA PRO A 171 7.13 1.05 26.57
C PRO A 171 8.12 1.14 25.39
N ARG A 172 7.82 1.93 24.36
CA ARG A 172 8.69 2.16 23.22
C ARG A 172 10.04 2.78 23.56
N TRP A 173 10.12 3.48 24.69
CA TRP A 173 11.39 4.00 25.20
C TRP A 173 12.37 2.92 25.64
N GLU A 174 11.94 1.67 25.85
CA GLU A 174 12.84 0.59 26.26
C GLU A 174 13.71 0.06 25.13
N ILE A 175 13.30 0.23 23.87
CA ILE A 175 14.06 -0.30 22.72
C ILE A 175 14.65 0.81 21.84
N ILE A 176 14.49 2.08 22.20
CA ILE A 176 15.06 3.20 21.43
C ILE A 176 16.59 3.12 21.33
N GLU A 177 17.24 2.54 22.33
CA GLU A 177 18.70 2.31 22.33
C GLU A 177 19.12 1.25 21.30
N GLU A 178 18.19 0.39 20.84
CA GLU A 178 18.43 -0.62 19.82
C GLU A 178 18.41 -0.04 18.39
N ASP A 179 17.92 1.21 18.19
CA ASP A 179 17.79 1.83 16.86
C ASP A 179 19.16 2.02 16.18
N GLY A 180 20.14 2.55 16.91
CA GLY A 180 21.48 2.80 16.36
C GLY A 180 22.25 1.53 16.00
N PRO A 181 22.32 0.54 16.91
CA PRO A 181 22.86 -0.79 16.59
C PRO A 181 22.15 -1.45 15.40
N PHE A 182 20.82 -1.37 15.31
CA PHE A 182 20.06 -1.91 14.19
C PHE A 182 20.44 -1.23 12.87
N ILE A 183 20.48 0.10 12.82
CA ILE A 183 20.84 0.84 11.62
C ILE A 183 22.24 0.44 11.13
N LYS A 184 23.23 0.42 12.04
CA LYS A 184 24.61 0.04 11.70
C LYS A 184 24.71 -1.40 11.21
N ASP A 185 24.00 -2.32 11.85
CA ASP A 185 23.95 -3.72 11.42
C ASP A 185 23.31 -3.86 10.03
N PHE A 186 22.19 -3.17 9.78
CA PHE A 186 21.53 -3.17 8.47
C PHE A 186 22.42 -2.58 7.37
N GLU A 187 23.09 -1.45 7.65
CA GLU A 187 24.05 -0.82 6.74
C GLU A 187 25.18 -1.77 6.37
N ASN A 188 25.79 -2.44 7.37
CA ASN A 188 26.88 -3.38 7.17
C ASN A 188 26.44 -4.63 6.38
N ARG A 189 25.30 -5.23 6.74
CA ARG A 189 24.79 -6.45 6.09
C ARG A 189 24.38 -6.22 4.64
N ASN A 190 23.85 -5.05 4.33
CA ASN A 190 23.32 -4.74 2.98
C ASN A 190 24.27 -3.85 2.16
N ASN A 191 25.42 -3.46 2.72
CA ASN A 191 26.39 -2.56 2.10
C ASN A 191 25.75 -1.25 1.59
N VAL A 192 24.96 -0.62 2.45
CA VAL A 192 24.24 0.64 2.17
C VAL A 192 24.48 1.65 3.28
N ARG A 193 24.04 2.89 3.07
CA ARG A 193 24.02 3.93 4.11
C ARG A 193 22.61 4.48 4.27
N ILE A 194 22.05 4.33 5.46
CA ILE A 194 20.77 4.89 5.82
C ILE A 194 20.94 6.40 6.03
N LYS A 195 20.14 7.17 5.29
CA LYS A 195 20.11 8.64 5.34
C LYS A 195 18.67 9.10 5.50
N GLY A 196 18.49 10.40 5.72
CA GLY A 196 17.16 11.01 5.74
C GLY A 196 16.28 10.45 6.84
N ILE A 197 16.82 10.33 8.06
CA ILE A 197 16.01 10.10 9.25
C ILE A 197 15.66 11.46 9.83
N TYR A 198 14.37 11.67 10.11
CA TYR A 198 13.89 12.92 10.65
C TYR A 198 13.11 12.67 11.94
N ARG A 199 13.23 13.58 12.89
CA ARG A 199 12.47 13.58 14.13
C ARG A 199 11.62 14.84 14.22
N GLN A 200 10.36 14.66 14.57
CA GLN A 200 9.44 15.73 14.88
C GLN A 200 8.98 15.60 16.34
N ASN A 201 9.24 16.62 17.15
CA ASN A 201 8.74 16.66 18.52
C ASN A 201 7.24 16.96 18.51
N ASN A 202 6.48 16.22 19.31
CA ASN A 202 5.03 16.34 19.43
C ASN A 202 4.57 16.67 20.85
N GLY A 203 5.48 16.66 21.82
CA GLY A 203 5.16 16.97 23.22
C GLY A 203 6.40 17.36 24.03
N LYS A 204 6.16 17.76 25.29
CA LYS A 204 7.16 18.35 26.18
C LYS A 204 7.93 17.32 27.01
N GLU A 205 7.47 16.07 27.02
CA GLU A 205 7.99 14.96 27.82
C GLU A 205 8.73 13.96 26.93
N GLY A 206 9.35 14.45 25.85
CA GLY A 206 10.12 13.64 24.90
C GLY A 206 9.30 13.02 23.77
N GLU A 207 7.99 13.26 23.70
CA GLU A 207 7.13 12.68 22.67
C GLU A 207 7.57 13.16 21.28
N HIS A 208 7.78 12.21 20.38
CA HIS A 208 8.23 12.50 19.04
C HIS A 208 7.82 11.42 18.06
N ILE A 209 7.85 11.76 16.77
CA ILE A 209 7.80 10.78 15.69
C ILE A 209 9.16 10.78 14.99
N THR A 210 9.71 9.58 14.81
CA THR A 210 10.88 9.34 13.96
C THR A 210 10.40 8.83 12.61
N TYR A 211 10.79 9.52 11.54
CA TYR A 211 10.46 9.20 10.16
C TYR A 211 11.69 8.69 9.41
N TYR A 212 11.53 7.58 8.69
CA TYR A 212 12.58 6.97 7.88
C TYR A 212 12.26 7.16 6.40
N THR A 213 13.02 8.03 5.71
CA THR A 213 12.79 8.36 4.28
C THR A 213 13.59 7.48 3.31
N LEU A 214 14.60 6.76 3.81
CA LEU A 214 15.35 5.72 3.09
C LEU A 214 15.78 6.10 1.65
N PRO A 215 16.36 7.29 1.43
CA PRO A 215 16.76 7.72 0.10
C PRO A 215 17.97 6.90 -0.36
N GLY A 216 17.98 6.50 -1.64
CA GLY A 216 19.05 5.73 -2.24
C GLY A 216 19.02 4.22 -1.97
N LEU A 217 18.05 3.73 -1.19
CA LEU A 217 17.75 2.30 -1.12
C LEU A 217 16.86 1.88 -2.30
N SER A 218 17.02 0.64 -2.78
CA SER A 218 16.08 0.02 -3.72
C SER A 218 14.73 -0.29 -3.03
N PRO A 219 13.63 -0.48 -3.77
CA PRO A 219 12.36 -0.91 -3.21
C PRO A 219 12.46 -2.16 -2.31
N GLU A 220 13.28 -3.15 -2.71
CA GLU A 220 13.51 -4.38 -1.93
C GLU A 220 14.23 -4.07 -0.61
N GLN A 221 15.26 -3.22 -0.65
CA GLN A 221 15.99 -2.79 0.55
C GLN A 221 15.11 -1.97 1.49
N ARG A 222 14.20 -1.14 0.95
CA ARG A 222 13.21 -0.40 1.73
C ARG A 222 12.24 -1.34 2.43
N LEU A 223 11.67 -2.30 1.69
CA LEU A 223 10.77 -3.30 2.26
C LEU A 223 11.45 -4.08 3.38
N LYS A 224 12.67 -4.56 3.12
CA LYS A 224 13.47 -5.28 4.12
C LYS A 224 13.74 -4.44 5.37
N PHE A 225 14.11 -3.18 5.21
CA PHE A 225 14.28 -2.26 6.34
C PHE A 225 12.97 -2.12 7.14
N ILE A 226 11.83 -1.91 6.45
CA ILE A 226 10.53 -1.75 7.10
C ILE A 226 10.16 -3.01 7.92
N VAL A 227 10.32 -4.19 7.32
CA VAL A 227 9.99 -5.48 7.92
C VAL A 227 10.89 -5.78 9.12
N GLU A 228 12.22 -5.65 8.96
CA GLU A 228 13.17 -5.89 10.05
C GLU A 228 13.00 -4.87 11.18
N LYS A 229 12.85 -3.57 10.87
CA LYS A 229 12.63 -2.53 11.89
C LYS A 229 11.33 -2.76 12.65
N ARG A 230 10.26 -3.19 11.97
CA ARG A 230 9.00 -3.57 12.62
C ARG A 230 9.17 -4.74 13.56
N SER A 231 10.01 -5.71 13.21
CA SER A 231 10.22 -6.93 14.00
C SER A 231 10.80 -6.67 15.39
N GLN A 232 11.53 -5.56 15.60
CA GLN A 232 12.04 -5.15 16.93
C GLN A 232 10.92 -4.98 17.96
N TRP A 233 9.69 -4.71 17.50
CA TRP A 233 8.50 -4.52 18.32
C TRP A 233 7.73 -5.81 18.61
N ILE A 234 8.05 -6.90 17.93
CA ILE A 234 7.33 -8.17 18.09
C ILE A 234 8.06 -9.00 19.15
N VAL A 235 7.32 -9.40 20.18
CA VAL A 235 7.79 -9.85 21.50
C VAL A 235 8.64 -11.14 21.49
N ASN A 236 8.97 -11.74 20.34
CA ASN A 236 9.84 -12.91 20.23
C ASN A 236 11.31 -12.52 19.95
N LYS A 237 11.93 -11.82 20.91
CA LYS A 237 13.37 -11.45 20.86
C LYS A 237 14.31 -12.64 20.69
N THR A 238 13.87 -13.84 21.07
CA THR A 238 14.66 -15.09 21.06
C THR A 238 14.64 -15.87 19.76
N THR A 239 13.56 -15.81 18.96
CA THR A 239 13.47 -16.58 17.70
C THR A 239 13.79 -15.75 16.46
N LYS A 240 13.74 -14.41 16.54
CA LYS A 240 13.89 -13.47 15.40
C LYS A 240 12.97 -13.79 14.21
N THR A 241 11.99 -14.67 14.37
CA THR A 241 11.06 -15.06 13.31
C THR A 241 10.07 -13.93 13.11
N THR A 242 10.18 -13.25 11.97
CA THR A 242 9.34 -12.12 11.58
C THR A 242 7.97 -12.61 11.09
N ASP A 243 7.20 -13.27 11.96
CA ASP A 243 5.85 -13.72 11.64
C ASP A 243 4.85 -12.65 12.10
N PHE A 244 4.63 -11.66 11.24
CA PHE A 244 3.43 -10.83 11.31
C PHE A 244 2.56 -11.05 10.07
N ALA A 245 1.26 -10.76 10.22
CA ALA A 245 0.28 -11.01 9.17
C ALA A 245 0.71 -10.37 7.83
N PRO A 246 0.46 -11.06 6.69
CA PRO A 246 0.69 -10.52 5.36
C PRO A 246 0.10 -9.13 5.20
N GLN A 247 0.85 -8.21 4.60
CA GLN A 247 0.34 -6.86 4.37
C GLN A 247 1.07 -6.14 3.24
N VAL A 248 0.44 -5.07 2.79
CA VAL A 248 1.01 -4.07 1.89
C VAL A 248 1.49 -2.88 2.71
N PHE A 249 2.70 -2.43 2.45
CA PHE A 249 3.25 -1.18 2.95
C PHE A 249 3.15 -0.12 1.86
N THR A 250 2.76 1.09 2.24
CA THR A 250 2.74 2.26 1.37
C THR A 250 3.49 3.40 2.04
N PRO A 251 4.29 4.19 1.29
CA PRO A 251 4.95 5.34 1.86
C PRO A 251 3.96 6.48 2.16
N GLN A 252 4.22 7.21 3.24
CA GLN A 252 3.42 8.35 3.67
C GLN A 252 4.03 9.67 3.19
N VAL A 253 3.20 10.57 2.69
CA VAL A 253 3.60 11.94 2.33
C VAL A 253 3.42 12.85 3.54
N VAL A 254 4.53 13.28 4.14
CA VAL A 254 4.54 14.00 5.42
C VAL A 254 4.99 15.46 5.22
N PRO A 255 4.32 16.46 5.82
CA PRO A 255 4.77 17.84 5.77
C PRO A 255 6.13 18.05 6.43
N PHE A 256 7.01 18.81 5.78
CA PHE A 256 8.30 19.22 6.35
C PHE A 256 8.12 20.49 7.18
N VAL A 257 7.96 20.35 8.50
CA VAL A 257 7.72 21.48 9.40
C VAL A 257 9.04 22.19 9.70
N LYS A 258 9.20 23.42 9.19
CA LYS A 258 10.47 24.17 9.27
C LYS A 258 10.66 24.99 10.54
N THR A 259 9.58 25.31 11.25
CA THR A 259 9.58 26.28 12.35
C THR A 259 8.73 25.82 13.53
N GLY A 260 8.97 26.43 14.70
CA GLY A 260 8.19 26.17 15.91
C GLY A 260 8.67 24.96 16.72
N PHE A 261 7.88 24.60 17.72
CA PHE A 261 8.16 23.48 18.63
C PHE A 261 8.20 22.14 17.91
N ASN A 262 7.29 21.93 16.95
CA ASN A 262 7.15 20.69 16.18
C ASN A 262 8.01 20.70 14.91
N LYS A 263 9.14 21.40 14.91
CA LYS A 263 10.03 21.43 13.74
C LYS A 263 10.60 20.04 13.47
N THR A 264 10.66 19.68 12.20
CA THR A 264 11.29 18.46 11.71
C THR A 264 12.81 18.65 11.71
N THR A 265 13.54 17.77 12.38
CA THR A 265 15.01 17.85 12.52
C THR A 265 15.67 16.56 12.02
N PRO A 266 16.79 16.64 11.29
CA PRO A 266 17.52 15.43 10.88
C PRO A 266 18.16 14.76 12.09
N VAL A 267 18.19 13.42 12.08
CA VAL A 267 18.83 12.59 13.11
C VAL A 267 19.84 11.66 12.45
N THR A 268 20.92 11.39 13.17
CA THR A 268 21.95 10.41 12.80
C THR A 268 22.19 9.47 13.98
N PHE A 269 22.40 8.20 13.69
CA PHE A 269 22.68 7.15 14.68
C PHE A 269 24.09 6.56 14.51
#